data_AF-A0A4V2B249-F1
#
_entry.id   AF-A0A4V2B249-F1
#
_cell.length_a   1.000
_cell.length_b   1.000
_cell.length_c   1.000
_cell.angle_alpha   90.00
_cell.angle_beta   90.00
_cell.angle_gamma   90.00
#
_symmetry.space_group_name_H-M   'P 1'
#
loop_
_entity.id
_entity.type
_entity.pdbx_description
1 polymer ?
#
loop_
_entity_poly.entity_id
_entity_poly.type
_entity_poly.pdbx_seq_one_letter_code
_entity_poly.pdbx_strand_id
1 'polypeptide(L)'
;MLYADALALLSESAKENPLSVEQVDFSECLGRRVSRDIQTTLTIPPFDNSAVDGYCFSSDAVSSANQEKPIQLSIVGTLFPGDTPPSLTPPGSAWEIMTGAPFPLDCDCSVKVEDTAANKNSSGQVTSVSIKASVTSGDNVRKAGADFSPGTVVISRGEKIRPEHLMALASNGIQTVEVFRKARVVIVPTGAELVPVGQRLEPGQIYNSTQPYLVAALSAMGCQVEAKPIVRDEPEQFELILKELESNPPDLLITTGAVSMGKADFVRPSLEKAG
;
A
#
# COMPACT_ATOMS: atom_id res chain seq x y z
N MET A 1 -38.27 -0.35 11.80
CA MET A 1 -36.82 -0.09 11.82
C MET A 1 -36.51 0.76 10.61
N LEU A 2 -35.90 1.93 10.79
CA LEU A 2 -35.41 2.73 9.66
C LEU A 2 -34.12 2.11 9.13
N TYR A 3 -33.76 2.43 7.88
CA TYR A 3 -32.51 1.97 7.28
C TYR A 3 -31.28 2.34 8.13
N ALA A 4 -31.27 3.55 8.70
CA ALA A 4 -30.19 4.02 9.57
C ALA A 4 -30.04 3.16 10.84
N ASP A 5 -31.15 2.74 11.44
CA ASP A 5 -31.13 1.89 12.64
C ASP A 5 -30.54 0.51 12.32
N ALA A 6 -30.93 -0.08 11.18
CA ALA A 6 -30.40 -1.36 10.72
C ALA A 6 -28.89 -1.28 10.46
N LEU A 7 -28.43 -0.19 9.81
CA LEU A 7 -27.02 0.04 9.55
C LEU A 7 -26.22 0.23 10.85
N ALA A 8 -26.78 0.93 11.83
CA ALA A 8 -26.17 1.12 13.14
C ALA A 8 -25.99 -0.22 13.88
N LEU A 9 -27.03 -1.06 13.90
CA LEU A 9 -26.98 -2.41 14.50
C LEU A 9 -25.89 -3.29 13.85
N LEU A 10 -25.83 -3.31 12.52
CA LEU A 10 -24.79 -4.06 11.79
C LEU A 10 -23.39 -3.52 12.10
N SER A 11 -23.25 -2.19 12.19
CA SER A 11 -21.96 -1.55 12.48
C SER A 11 -21.50 -1.79 13.92
N GLU A 12 -22.42 -1.84 14.87
CA GLU A 12 -22.15 -2.14 16.28
C GLU A 12 -21.75 -3.61 16.45
N SER A 13 -22.51 -4.54 15.88
CA SER A 13 -22.18 -5.97 15.89
C SER A 13 -20.79 -6.24 15.27
N ALA A 14 -20.45 -5.57 14.17
CA ALA A 14 -19.13 -5.69 13.55
C ALA A 14 -17.98 -5.14 14.42
N LYS A 15 -18.24 -4.13 15.26
CA LYS A 15 -17.25 -3.60 16.22
C LYS A 15 -17.03 -4.53 17.40
N GLU A 16 -18.09 -5.18 17.88
CA GLU A 16 -18.03 -6.13 18.99
C GLU A 16 -17.36 -7.45 18.58
N ASN A 17 -17.40 -7.79 17.28
CA ASN A 17 -16.84 -9.02 16.72
C ASN A 17 -15.74 -8.72 15.68
N PRO A 18 -14.61 -8.12 16.09
CA PRO A 18 -13.54 -7.79 15.16
C PRO A 18 -12.92 -9.05 14.56
N LEU A 19 -12.56 -8.98 13.28
CA LEU A 19 -11.78 -10.02 12.64
C LEU A 19 -10.42 -10.15 13.34
N SER A 20 -9.96 -11.40 13.49
CA SER A 20 -8.61 -11.65 13.99
C SER A 20 -7.56 -11.17 12.99
N VAL A 21 -6.34 -10.97 13.48
CA VAL A 21 -5.20 -10.53 12.66
C VAL A 21 -4.33 -11.71 12.28
N GLU A 22 -3.63 -11.59 11.17
CA GLU A 22 -2.60 -12.53 10.73
C GLU A 22 -1.44 -11.78 10.08
N GLN A 23 -0.26 -12.39 10.10
CA GLN A 23 0.90 -11.90 9.38
C GLN A 23 0.92 -12.52 8.00
N VAL A 24 1.10 -11.69 6.98
CA VAL A 24 1.28 -12.14 5.60
C VAL A 24 2.58 -11.59 5.03
N ASP A 25 3.18 -12.35 4.11
CA ASP A 25 4.35 -11.90 3.38
C ASP A 25 3.99 -10.76 2.43
N PHE A 26 5.00 -9.93 2.13
CA PHE A 26 4.88 -8.82 1.17
C PHE A 26 4.29 -9.27 -0.17
N SER A 27 4.62 -10.48 -0.64
CA SER A 27 4.08 -11.06 -1.87
C SER A 27 2.57 -11.36 -1.82
N GLU A 28 1.98 -11.46 -0.63
CA GLU A 28 0.58 -11.84 -0.44
C GLU A 28 -0.27 -10.70 0.17
N CYS A 29 0.35 -9.56 0.47
CA CYS A 29 -0.31 -8.47 1.18
C CYS A 29 -1.22 -7.61 0.27
N LEU A 30 -1.05 -7.65 -1.04
CA LEU A 30 -1.85 -6.84 -1.97
C LEU A 30 -3.36 -7.13 -1.81
N GLY A 31 -4.15 -6.07 -1.65
CA GLY A 31 -5.60 -6.16 -1.49
C GLY A 31 -6.07 -6.55 -0.07
N ARG A 32 -5.16 -6.88 0.85
CA ARG A 32 -5.46 -7.09 2.27
C ARG A 32 -5.72 -5.75 2.97
N ARG A 33 -6.32 -5.76 4.16
CA ARG A 33 -6.52 -4.57 5.00
C ARG A 33 -5.59 -4.60 6.20
N VAL A 34 -4.83 -3.54 6.42
CA VAL A 34 -3.88 -3.47 7.54
C VAL A 34 -4.61 -3.40 8.87
N SER A 35 -4.12 -4.12 9.87
CA SER A 35 -4.79 -4.22 11.19
C SER A 35 -4.40 -3.09 12.16
N ARG A 36 -3.29 -2.42 11.86
CA ARG A 36 -2.71 -1.27 12.57
C ARG A 36 -2.03 -0.34 11.56
N ASP A 37 -1.70 0.87 12.01
CA ASP A 37 -0.89 1.79 11.22
C ASP A 37 0.48 1.14 10.94
N ILE A 38 0.90 1.18 9.68
CA ILE A 38 2.25 0.80 9.30
C ILE A 38 3.08 2.05 9.32
N GLN A 39 4.02 2.11 10.24
CA GLN A 39 4.96 3.22 10.36
C GLN A 39 6.32 2.80 9.84
N THR A 40 7.03 3.73 9.19
CA THR A 40 8.44 3.53 8.88
C THR A 40 9.31 3.71 10.12
N THR A 41 10.38 2.93 10.20
CA THR A 41 11.47 3.11 11.16
C THR A 41 12.72 3.70 10.51
N LEU A 42 12.68 3.94 9.19
CA LEU A 42 13.80 4.37 8.37
C LEU A 42 13.66 5.84 7.98
N THR A 43 14.81 6.46 7.78
CA THR A 43 14.93 7.74 7.08
C THR A 43 15.08 7.43 5.60
N ILE A 44 14.19 7.94 4.75
CA ILE A 44 14.20 7.71 3.31
C ILE A 44 14.18 9.06 2.57
N PRO A 45 15.17 9.34 1.70
CA PRO A 45 16.42 8.60 1.52
C PRO A 45 17.26 8.61 2.81
N PRO A 46 18.19 7.65 3.03
CA PRO A 46 18.95 7.55 4.28
C PRO A 46 20.10 8.57 4.40
N PHE A 47 20.42 9.27 3.31
CA PHE A 47 21.46 10.28 3.24
C PHE A 47 21.09 11.36 2.22
N ASP A 48 21.72 12.53 2.35
CA ASP A 48 21.66 13.59 1.36
C ASP A 48 22.25 13.09 0.03
N ASN A 49 21.48 13.18 -1.05
CA ASN A 49 21.90 12.73 -2.37
C ASN A 49 21.63 13.78 -3.45
N SER A 50 22.37 13.69 -4.57
CA SER A 50 22.25 14.66 -5.66
C SER A 50 20.93 14.50 -6.41
N ALA A 51 20.22 15.61 -6.60
CA ALA A 51 19.04 15.68 -7.45
C ALA A 51 19.38 15.74 -8.95
N VAL A 52 20.66 15.93 -9.29
CA VAL A 52 21.14 16.19 -10.65
C VAL A 52 22.48 15.51 -10.91
N ASP A 53 22.83 15.32 -12.18
CA ASP A 53 24.19 15.05 -12.59
C ASP A 53 24.95 16.38 -12.64
N GLY A 54 26.14 16.44 -12.04
CA GLY A 54 26.80 17.72 -11.82
C GLY A 54 28.08 17.68 -11.00
N TYR A 55 28.31 18.76 -10.26
CA TYR A 55 29.46 18.91 -9.38
C TYR A 55 29.00 19.33 -7.98
N CYS A 56 29.45 18.63 -6.93
CA CYS A 56 29.19 19.02 -5.55
C CYS A 56 30.43 19.59 -4.85
N PHE A 57 30.16 20.54 -3.95
CA PHE A 57 31.16 21.28 -3.19
C PHE A 57 30.47 21.97 -1.99
N SER A 58 31.27 22.63 -1.14
CA SER A 58 30.76 23.55 -0.13
C SER A 58 30.31 24.86 -0.78
N SER A 59 29.07 25.28 -0.53
CA SER A 59 28.49 26.53 -1.06
C SER A 59 29.32 27.77 -0.71
N ASP A 60 29.97 27.78 0.46
CA ASP A 60 30.89 28.85 0.90
C ASP A 60 32.08 29.04 -0.06
N ALA A 61 32.58 27.96 -0.66
CA ALA A 61 33.71 27.98 -1.57
C ALA A 61 33.41 28.77 -2.86
N VAL A 62 32.13 28.94 -3.20
CA VAL A 62 31.68 29.66 -4.41
C VAL A 62 30.81 30.89 -4.10
N SER A 63 30.74 31.32 -2.84
CA SER A 63 29.88 32.42 -2.39
C SER A 63 30.07 33.73 -3.18
N SER A 64 31.30 34.02 -3.66
CA SER A 64 31.59 35.21 -4.48
C SER A 64 31.57 34.97 -6.00
N ALA A 65 31.19 33.78 -6.46
CA ALA A 65 31.16 33.45 -7.88
C ALA A 65 30.09 34.23 -8.62
N ASN A 66 30.43 34.75 -9.80
CA ASN A 66 29.48 35.36 -10.72
C ASN A 66 29.99 35.22 -12.17
N GLN A 67 29.20 35.68 -13.14
CA GLN A 67 29.52 35.52 -14.56
C GLN A 67 30.84 36.18 -14.97
N GLU A 68 31.17 37.32 -14.35
CA GLU A 68 32.40 38.07 -14.63
C GLU A 68 33.61 37.51 -13.85
N LYS A 69 33.36 36.94 -12.67
CA LYS A 69 34.36 36.35 -11.79
C LYS A 69 33.95 34.92 -11.39
N PRO A 70 34.09 33.95 -12.31
CA PRO A 70 33.81 32.56 -12.00
C PRO A 70 34.85 32.02 -11.01
N ILE A 71 34.43 31.08 -10.16
CA ILE A 71 35.33 30.37 -9.26
C ILE A 71 35.66 29.01 -9.88
N GLN A 72 36.95 28.71 -9.97
CA GLN A 72 37.44 27.44 -10.49
C GLN A 72 37.70 26.47 -9.33
N LEU A 73 37.15 25.26 -9.43
CA LEU A 73 37.36 24.18 -8.47
C LEU A 73 38.05 23.00 -9.17
N SER A 74 39.05 22.40 -8.53
CA SER A 74 39.71 21.18 -9.02
C SER A 74 38.80 19.97 -8.81
N ILE A 75 38.69 19.09 -9.82
CA ILE A 75 37.92 17.85 -9.66
C ILE A 75 38.82 16.77 -9.07
N VAL A 76 38.46 16.28 -7.88
CA VAL A 76 39.24 15.29 -7.12
C VAL A 76 38.76 13.86 -7.31
N GLY A 77 37.60 13.67 -7.95
CA GLY A 77 37.04 12.37 -8.31
C GLY A 77 35.59 12.47 -8.72
N THR A 78 34.97 11.30 -8.90
CA THR A 78 33.56 11.15 -9.29
C THR A 78 32.84 10.26 -8.27
N LEU A 79 31.61 10.63 -7.91
CA LEU A 79 30.74 9.90 -6.99
C LEU A 79 29.52 9.35 -7.74
N PHE A 80 29.31 8.04 -7.63
CA PHE A 80 28.18 7.31 -8.21
C PHE A 80 27.22 6.81 -7.12
N PRO A 81 25.95 6.50 -7.47
CA PRO A 81 25.05 5.79 -6.58
C PRO A 81 25.68 4.47 -6.10
N GLY A 82 25.67 4.25 -4.79
CA GLY A 82 26.28 3.08 -4.15
C GLY A 82 27.70 3.28 -3.64
N ASP A 83 28.36 4.39 -4.00
CA ASP A 83 29.67 4.73 -3.45
C ASP A 83 29.57 5.13 -1.97
N THR A 84 30.67 4.97 -1.24
CA THR A 84 30.84 5.58 0.09
C THR A 84 31.46 6.95 -0.10
N PRO A 85 30.79 8.05 0.31
CA PRO A 85 31.33 9.38 0.11
C PRO A 85 32.55 9.60 1.03
N PRO A 86 33.55 10.37 0.58
CA PRO A 86 34.67 10.76 1.42
C PRO A 86 34.20 11.66 2.57
N SER A 87 34.95 11.66 3.67
CA SER A 87 34.60 12.47 4.85
C SER A 87 34.87 13.96 4.66
N LEU A 88 35.84 14.33 3.82
CA LEU A 88 36.24 15.71 3.56
C LEU A 88 36.64 15.90 2.10
N THR A 89 36.35 17.09 1.59
CA THR A 89 36.72 17.58 0.27
C THR A 89 37.89 18.56 0.42
N PRO A 90 38.99 18.41 -0.35
CA PRO A 90 40.11 19.35 -0.27
C PRO A 90 39.68 20.80 -0.58
N PRO A 91 40.23 21.82 0.10
CA PRO A 91 39.91 23.21 -0.18
C PRO A 91 40.14 23.57 -1.65
N GLY A 92 39.20 24.31 -2.25
CA GLY A 92 39.26 24.69 -3.67
C GLY A 92 39.01 23.54 -4.64
N SER A 93 38.36 22.46 -4.16
CA SER A 93 38.03 21.29 -4.97
C SER A 93 36.52 20.98 -4.95
N ALA A 94 36.09 20.19 -5.93
CA ALA A 94 34.75 19.67 -6.07
C ALA A 94 34.80 18.19 -6.49
N TRP A 95 33.69 17.49 -6.29
CA TRP A 95 33.48 16.16 -6.85
C TRP A 95 32.53 16.26 -8.03
N GLU A 96 32.81 15.51 -9.10
CA GLU A 96 31.75 15.18 -10.04
C GLU A 96 30.78 14.22 -9.33
N ILE A 97 29.48 14.45 -9.43
CA ILE A 97 28.46 13.70 -8.71
C ILE A 97 27.31 13.35 -9.64
N MET A 98 26.89 12.10 -9.62
CA MET A 98 25.73 11.62 -10.38
C MET A 98 24.46 11.70 -9.55
N THR A 99 23.31 11.75 -10.21
CA THR A 99 21.98 11.74 -9.59
C THR A 99 21.83 10.52 -8.67
N GLY A 100 21.42 10.77 -7.42
CA GLY A 100 21.26 9.74 -6.40
C GLY A 100 22.55 9.35 -5.67
N ALA A 101 23.72 9.84 -6.10
CA ALA A 101 24.96 9.62 -5.37
C ALA A 101 24.98 10.41 -4.05
N PRO A 102 25.57 9.84 -2.98
CA PRO A 102 25.64 10.49 -1.67
C PRO A 102 26.60 11.68 -1.68
N PHE A 103 26.25 12.73 -0.93
CA PHE A 103 27.15 13.86 -0.73
C PHE A 103 28.30 13.52 0.25
N PRO A 104 29.52 14.05 0.02
CA PRO A 104 30.51 14.22 1.08
C PRO A 104 29.95 15.04 2.26
N LEU A 105 30.46 14.80 3.47
CA LEU A 105 29.93 15.43 4.68
C LEU A 105 30.03 16.98 4.66
N ASP A 106 31.03 17.51 3.97
CA ASP A 106 31.33 18.94 3.86
C ASP A 106 30.78 19.60 2.59
N CYS A 107 30.13 18.84 1.71
CA CYS A 107 29.43 19.36 0.55
C CYS A 107 27.94 19.52 0.85
N ASP A 108 27.38 20.69 0.55
CA ASP A 108 26.01 21.05 0.91
C ASP A 108 25.17 21.50 -0.30
N CYS A 109 25.74 21.54 -1.49
CA CYS A 109 25.06 21.89 -2.73
C CYS A 109 25.71 21.23 -3.96
N SER A 110 24.95 21.11 -5.05
CA SER A 110 25.49 20.75 -6.36
C SER A 110 25.00 21.66 -7.47
N VAL A 111 25.75 21.72 -8.57
CA VAL A 111 25.37 22.44 -9.79
C VAL A 111 25.35 21.48 -10.95
N LYS A 112 24.31 21.60 -11.78
CA LYS A 112 24.12 20.79 -12.98
C LYS A 112 25.31 20.92 -13.94
N VAL A 113 25.67 19.85 -14.64
CA VAL A 113 26.76 19.88 -15.63
C VAL A 113 26.55 21.01 -16.64
N GLU A 114 25.31 21.22 -17.09
CA GLU A 114 24.93 22.22 -18.10
C GLU A 114 25.18 23.67 -17.65
N ASP A 115 25.18 23.92 -16.33
CA ASP A 115 25.36 25.25 -15.74
C ASP A 115 26.83 25.55 -15.41
N THR A 116 27.75 24.67 -15.83
CA THR A 116 29.19 24.79 -15.56
C THR A 116 30.04 24.80 -16.82
N ALA A 117 31.32 25.17 -16.68
CA ALA A 117 32.31 24.98 -17.73
C ALA A 117 33.45 24.08 -17.24
N ALA A 118 33.47 22.85 -17.75
CA ALA A 118 34.47 21.84 -17.40
C ALA A 118 35.73 21.95 -18.27
N ASN A 119 36.90 21.90 -17.65
CA ASN A 119 38.19 21.72 -18.32
C ASN A 119 38.56 20.24 -18.30
N LYS A 120 38.97 19.72 -19.45
CA LYS A 120 39.37 18.32 -19.62
C LYS A 120 40.85 18.21 -19.97
N ASN A 121 41.51 17.17 -19.49
CA ASN A 121 42.86 16.83 -19.94
C ASN A 121 42.83 16.08 -21.29
N SER A 122 44.00 15.74 -21.82
CA SER A 122 44.14 15.05 -23.12
C SER A 122 43.50 13.66 -23.17
N SER A 123 43.21 13.03 -22.02
CA SER A 123 42.48 11.76 -21.95
C SER A 123 40.97 11.94 -21.80
N GLY A 124 40.47 13.18 -21.81
CA GLY A 124 39.05 13.49 -21.71
C GLY A 124 38.49 13.54 -20.29
N GLN A 125 39.33 13.36 -19.27
CA GLN A 125 38.93 13.44 -17.86
C GLN A 125 38.79 14.91 -17.45
N VAL A 126 37.71 15.23 -16.73
CA VAL A 126 37.51 16.57 -16.16
C VAL A 126 38.53 16.79 -15.04
N THR A 127 39.32 17.86 -15.15
CA THR A 127 40.33 18.22 -14.15
C THR A 127 39.93 19.40 -13.28
N SER A 128 39.07 20.28 -13.81
CA SER A 128 38.50 21.39 -13.05
C SER A 128 37.19 21.86 -13.66
N VAL A 129 36.38 22.54 -12.86
CA VAL A 129 35.11 23.12 -13.28
C VAL A 129 35.06 24.60 -12.88
N SER A 130 34.51 25.43 -13.77
CA SER A 130 34.23 26.84 -13.48
C SER A 130 32.77 27.03 -13.10
N ILE A 131 32.55 27.54 -11.89
CA ILE A 131 31.24 27.88 -11.34
C ILE A 131 30.98 29.37 -11.60
N LYS A 132 29.93 29.66 -12.37
CA LYS A 132 29.64 31.00 -12.92
C LYS A 132 28.53 31.76 -12.19
N ALA A 133 27.96 31.17 -11.16
CA ALA A 133 26.96 31.79 -10.30
C ALA A 133 27.14 31.29 -8.87
N SER A 134 26.84 32.14 -7.89
CA SER A 134 26.74 31.73 -6.49
C SER A 134 25.64 30.68 -6.34
N VAL A 135 25.92 29.67 -5.52
CA VAL A 135 25.00 28.57 -5.20
C VAL A 135 24.73 28.62 -3.72
N THR A 136 23.50 28.33 -3.31
CA THR A 136 23.10 28.34 -1.91
C THR A 136 23.10 26.93 -1.31
N SER A 137 23.32 26.85 -0.01
CA SER A 137 23.24 25.59 0.73
C SER A 137 21.88 24.92 0.50
N GLY A 138 21.89 23.64 0.14
CA GLY A 138 20.70 22.84 -0.17
C GLY A 138 20.32 22.82 -1.66
N ASP A 139 20.93 23.63 -2.52
CA ASP A 139 20.64 23.61 -3.95
C ASP A 139 20.98 22.24 -4.56
N ASN A 140 20.00 21.68 -5.29
CA ASN A 140 20.06 20.36 -5.92
C ASN A 140 20.37 19.20 -4.94
N VAL A 141 20.05 19.35 -3.65
CA VAL A 141 20.15 18.29 -2.65
C VAL A 141 18.79 17.69 -2.34
N ARG A 142 18.63 16.37 -2.53
CA ARG A 142 17.55 15.60 -1.92
C ARG A 142 17.96 15.24 -0.50
N LYS A 143 17.38 15.92 0.48
CA LYS A 143 17.72 15.73 1.89
C LYS A 143 17.34 14.34 2.38
N ALA A 144 18.14 13.82 3.30
CA ALA A 144 17.80 12.61 4.05
C ALA A 144 16.41 12.78 4.69
N GLY A 145 15.56 11.78 4.54
CA GLY A 145 14.21 11.78 5.12
C GLY A 145 13.17 12.60 4.36
N ALA A 146 13.52 13.15 3.19
CA ALA A 146 12.60 13.92 2.36
C ALA A 146 11.36 13.13 1.88
N ASP A 147 11.46 11.81 1.77
CA ASP A 147 10.34 10.95 1.39
C ASP A 147 9.63 10.42 2.65
N PHE A 148 10.38 9.84 3.60
CA PHE A 148 9.85 9.35 4.88
C PHE A 148 10.83 9.59 6.02
N SER A 149 10.29 9.90 7.20
CA SER A 149 11.04 9.97 8.45
C SER A 149 10.53 8.92 9.44
N PRO A 150 11.35 8.46 10.40
CA PRO A 150 10.90 7.51 11.41
C PRO A 150 9.62 7.96 12.11
N GLY A 151 8.64 7.07 12.20
CA GLY A 151 7.31 7.35 12.75
C GLY A 151 6.28 7.85 11.74
N THR A 152 6.66 8.18 10.50
CA THR A 152 5.68 8.50 9.44
C THR A 152 4.79 7.28 9.18
N VAL A 153 3.47 7.48 9.24
CA VAL A 153 2.47 6.47 8.86
C VAL A 153 2.46 6.33 7.35
N VAL A 154 2.83 5.15 6.86
CA VAL A 154 2.87 4.78 5.44
C VAL A 154 1.51 4.27 4.98
N ILE A 155 0.83 3.49 5.82
CA ILE A 155 -0.53 2.98 5.57
C ILE A 155 -1.32 3.06 6.87
N SER A 156 -2.53 3.64 6.82
CA SER A 156 -3.37 3.79 8.01
C SER A 156 -4.14 2.51 8.32
N ARG A 157 -4.41 2.23 9.61
CA ARG A 157 -5.22 1.11 10.07
C ARG A 157 -6.54 0.99 9.30
N GLY A 158 -6.86 -0.22 8.85
CA GLY A 158 -8.09 -0.55 8.12
C GLY A 158 -8.03 -0.24 6.62
N GLU A 159 -6.99 0.46 6.16
CA GLU A 159 -6.80 0.76 4.74
C GLU A 159 -6.45 -0.50 3.95
N LYS A 160 -6.95 -0.54 2.71
CA LYS A 160 -6.64 -1.62 1.77
C LYS A 160 -5.26 -1.38 1.17
N ILE A 161 -4.39 -2.39 1.19
CA ILE A 161 -3.09 -2.34 0.51
C ILE A 161 -3.33 -2.30 -1.00
N ARG A 162 -2.80 -1.26 -1.66
CA ARG A 162 -2.91 -1.00 -3.09
C ARG A 162 -1.53 -1.04 -3.74
N PRO A 163 -1.41 -1.07 -5.09
CA PRO A 163 -0.12 -1.13 -5.76
C PRO A 163 0.86 -0.02 -5.32
N GLU A 164 0.39 1.20 -5.13
CA GLU A 164 1.18 2.33 -4.65
C GLU A 164 1.75 2.12 -3.25
N HIS A 165 1.03 1.41 -2.38
CA HIS A 165 1.51 1.06 -1.05
C HIS A 165 2.66 0.05 -1.10
N LEU A 166 2.70 -0.82 -2.12
CA LEU A 166 3.81 -1.78 -2.27
C LEU A 166 5.15 -1.07 -2.50
N MET A 167 5.15 0.06 -3.20
CA MET A 167 6.36 0.87 -3.38
C MET A 167 6.89 1.38 -2.04
N ALA A 168 5.99 1.87 -1.19
CA ALA A 168 6.38 2.40 0.11
C ALA A 168 6.78 1.29 1.09
N LEU A 169 6.08 0.15 1.11
CA LEU A 169 6.50 -1.00 1.91
C LEU A 169 7.89 -1.51 1.50
N ALA A 170 8.14 -1.62 0.18
CA ALA A 170 9.41 -2.09 -0.36
C ALA A 170 10.56 -1.10 -0.08
N SER A 171 10.34 0.21 -0.26
CA SER A 171 11.35 1.22 0.05
C SER A 171 11.71 1.26 1.54
N ASN A 172 10.77 0.87 2.40
CA ASN A 172 10.97 0.74 3.84
C ASN A 172 11.51 -0.63 4.28
N GLY A 173 11.80 -1.55 3.33
CA GLY A 173 12.31 -2.88 3.64
C GLY A 173 11.33 -3.79 4.40
N ILE A 174 10.03 -3.51 4.32
CA ILE A 174 9.00 -4.25 5.06
C ILE A 174 8.67 -5.54 4.32
N GLN A 175 9.02 -6.68 4.90
CA GLN A 175 8.81 -8.01 4.31
C GLN A 175 7.51 -8.68 4.74
N THR A 176 6.97 -8.34 5.91
CA THR A 176 5.73 -8.92 6.44
C THR A 176 4.81 -7.82 6.94
N VAL A 177 3.50 -8.05 6.82
CA VAL A 177 2.47 -7.08 7.18
C VAL A 177 1.38 -7.73 8.01
N GLU A 178 1.02 -7.09 9.12
CA GLU A 178 -0.05 -7.54 9.99
C GLU A 178 -1.40 -7.03 9.46
N VAL A 179 -2.22 -7.94 8.96
CA VAL A 179 -3.47 -7.64 8.29
C VAL A 179 -4.64 -8.27 9.03
N PHE A 180 -5.85 -7.76 8.83
CA PHE A 180 -7.04 -8.51 9.19
C PHE A 180 -7.14 -9.76 8.31
N ARG A 181 -7.48 -10.91 8.91
CA ARG A 181 -7.82 -12.11 8.12
C ARG A 181 -8.99 -11.81 7.19
N LYS A 182 -9.12 -12.58 6.12
CA LYS A 182 -10.29 -12.44 5.23
C LYS A 182 -11.56 -12.81 6.02
N ALA A 183 -12.60 -11.99 5.89
CA ALA A 183 -13.90 -12.33 6.46
C ALA A 183 -14.47 -13.54 5.73
N ARG A 184 -14.89 -14.56 6.47
CA ARG A 184 -15.53 -15.76 5.96
C ARG A 184 -17.04 -15.54 5.90
N VAL A 185 -17.59 -15.57 4.69
CA VAL A 185 -19.00 -15.30 4.43
C VAL A 185 -19.63 -16.53 3.81
N VAL A 186 -20.72 -17.01 4.41
CA VAL A 186 -21.50 -18.14 3.90
C VAL A 186 -22.81 -17.61 3.32
N ILE A 187 -23.16 -18.03 2.11
CA ILE A 187 -24.41 -17.65 1.43
C ILE A 187 -25.30 -18.87 1.27
N VAL A 188 -26.52 -18.79 1.78
CA VAL A 188 -27.54 -19.85 1.70
C VAL A 188 -28.77 -19.32 0.95
N PRO A 189 -28.90 -19.60 -0.34
CA PRO A 189 -30.10 -19.22 -1.09
C PRO A 189 -31.26 -20.13 -0.69
N THR A 190 -32.43 -19.53 -0.48
CA THR A 190 -33.64 -20.22 -0.05
C THR A 190 -34.79 -19.89 -0.99
N GLY A 191 -35.55 -20.89 -1.43
CA GLY A 191 -36.78 -20.70 -2.20
C GLY A 191 -37.11 -21.89 -3.09
N ALA A 192 -38.35 -22.35 -3.05
CA ALA A 192 -38.82 -23.48 -3.85
C ALA A 192 -38.85 -23.19 -5.37
N GLU A 193 -38.95 -21.91 -5.75
CA GLU A 193 -38.94 -21.43 -7.12
C GLU A 193 -37.54 -21.40 -7.74
N LEU A 194 -36.48 -21.41 -6.90
CA LEU A 194 -35.11 -21.18 -7.36
C LEU A 194 -34.51 -22.44 -8.00
N VAL A 195 -33.92 -22.26 -9.18
CA VAL A 195 -33.08 -23.27 -9.82
C VAL A 195 -31.69 -22.72 -10.20
N PRO A 196 -30.65 -23.57 -10.27
CA PRO A 196 -29.33 -23.17 -10.72
C PRO A 196 -29.33 -22.64 -12.16
N VAL A 197 -28.42 -21.70 -12.43
CA VAL A 197 -28.16 -21.21 -13.79
C VAL A 197 -27.76 -22.37 -14.71
N GLY A 198 -28.33 -22.41 -15.91
CA GLY A 198 -28.03 -23.43 -16.92
C GLY A 198 -28.98 -24.63 -16.93
N GLN A 199 -29.88 -24.75 -15.95
CA GLN A 199 -30.98 -25.71 -16.00
C GLN A 199 -32.15 -25.18 -16.83
N ARG A 200 -33.00 -26.07 -17.36
CA ARG A 200 -34.25 -25.66 -18.01
C ARG A 200 -35.24 -25.17 -16.94
N LEU A 201 -35.85 -24.01 -17.14
CA LEU A 201 -36.94 -23.54 -16.29
C LEU A 201 -38.22 -24.33 -16.58
N GLU A 202 -38.83 -24.85 -15.53
CA GLU A 202 -40.22 -25.31 -15.52
C GLU A 202 -41.17 -24.18 -15.09
N PRO A 203 -42.48 -24.27 -15.38
CA PRO A 203 -43.46 -23.26 -14.96
C PRO A 203 -43.37 -22.98 -13.45
N GLY A 204 -43.28 -21.69 -13.09
CA GLY A 204 -43.18 -21.24 -11.70
C GLY A 204 -41.75 -21.19 -11.15
N GLN A 205 -40.73 -21.56 -11.93
CA GLN A 205 -39.33 -21.47 -11.54
C GLN A 205 -38.65 -20.20 -12.06
N ILE A 206 -37.65 -19.74 -11.31
CA ILE A 206 -36.74 -18.67 -11.70
C ILE A 206 -35.30 -19.07 -11.37
N TYR A 207 -34.33 -18.44 -12.05
CA TYR A 207 -32.93 -18.70 -11.75
C TYR A 207 -32.48 -18.02 -10.46
N ASN A 208 -31.63 -18.70 -9.69
CA ASN A 208 -30.86 -18.09 -8.62
C ASN A 208 -29.83 -17.12 -9.20
N SER A 209 -30.18 -15.83 -9.19
CA SER A 209 -29.33 -14.73 -9.67
C SER A 209 -28.57 -14.01 -8.54
N THR A 210 -29.11 -14.03 -7.32
CA THR A 210 -28.55 -13.30 -6.18
C THR A 210 -27.28 -13.95 -5.62
N GLN A 211 -27.26 -15.28 -5.48
CA GLN A 211 -26.07 -15.96 -4.96
C GLN A 211 -24.81 -15.71 -5.82
N PRO A 212 -24.81 -15.92 -7.16
CA PRO A 212 -23.61 -15.67 -7.95
C PRO A 212 -23.18 -14.19 -7.92
N TYR A 213 -24.12 -13.25 -7.85
CA TYR A 213 -23.81 -11.83 -7.65
C TYR A 213 -23.10 -11.60 -6.31
N LEU A 214 -23.65 -12.10 -5.20
CA LEU A 214 -23.08 -11.93 -3.86
C LEU A 214 -21.69 -12.58 -3.76
N VAL A 215 -21.50 -13.77 -4.33
CA VAL A 215 -20.18 -14.43 -4.39
C VAL A 215 -19.15 -13.54 -5.06
N ALA A 216 -19.48 -12.98 -6.23
CA ALA A 216 -18.57 -12.11 -6.97
C ALA A 216 -18.28 -10.80 -6.22
N ALA A 217 -19.32 -10.14 -5.70
CA ALA A 217 -19.20 -8.86 -5.01
C ALA A 217 -18.37 -8.97 -3.72
N LEU A 218 -18.65 -9.97 -2.88
CA LEU A 218 -17.93 -10.20 -1.62
C LEU A 218 -16.48 -10.64 -1.86
N SER A 219 -16.24 -11.48 -2.87
CA SER A 219 -14.87 -11.87 -3.26
C SER A 219 -14.06 -10.67 -3.74
N ALA A 220 -14.65 -9.76 -4.53
CA ALA A 220 -14.00 -8.52 -4.97
C ALA A 220 -13.69 -7.57 -3.79
N MET A 221 -14.48 -7.63 -2.71
CA MET A 221 -14.21 -6.93 -1.45
C MET A 221 -13.13 -7.59 -0.60
N GLY A 222 -12.66 -8.79 -0.96
CA GLY A 222 -11.57 -9.51 -0.28
C GLY A 222 -12.05 -10.53 0.75
N CYS A 223 -13.34 -10.86 0.78
CA CYS A 223 -13.89 -11.92 1.63
C CYS A 223 -13.54 -13.31 1.09
N GLN A 224 -13.51 -14.30 1.98
CA GLN A 224 -13.55 -15.71 1.63
C GLN A 224 -15.01 -16.15 1.61
N VAL A 225 -15.56 -16.45 0.44
CA VAL A 225 -16.99 -16.70 0.28
C VAL A 225 -17.26 -18.19 0.02
N GLU A 226 -18.20 -18.75 0.77
CA GLU A 226 -18.71 -20.10 0.59
C GLU A 226 -20.18 -20.04 0.14
N ALA A 227 -20.51 -20.71 -0.96
CA ALA A 227 -21.86 -20.77 -1.51
C ALA A 227 -22.47 -22.14 -1.22
N LYS A 228 -23.50 -22.19 -0.36
CA LYS A 228 -24.25 -23.42 -0.09
C LYS A 228 -25.25 -23.73 -1.22
N PRO A 229 -25.70 -24.99 -1.38
CA PRO A 229 -26.78 -25.32 -2.29
C PRO A 229 -28.06 -24.54 -2.00
N ILE A 230 -28.95 -24.46 -2.99
CA ILE A 230 -30.30 -23.90 -2.81
C ILE A 230 -31.07 -24.78 -1.84
N VAL A 231 -31.49 -24.18 -0.73
CA VAL A 231 -32.41 -24.80 0.23
C VAL A 231 -33.82 -24.51 -0.24
N ARG A 232 -34.62 -25.55 -0.44
CA ARG A 232 -36.06 -25.38 -0.71
C ARG A 232 -36.78 -25.00 0.59
N ASP A 233 -38.11 -24.90 0.56
CA ASP A 233 -38.90 -24.59 1.76
C ASP A 233 -38.98 -25.78 2.74
N GLU A 234 -37.82 -26.33 3.08
CA GLU A 234 -37.58 -27.50 3.94
C GLU A 234 -36.69 -27.05 5.12
N PRO A 235 -37.27 -26.71 6.29
CA PRO A 235 -36.54 -26.23 7.46
C PRO A 235 -35.40 -27.15 7.89
N GLU A 236 -35.59 -28.46 7.75
CA GLU A 236 -34.62 -29.48 8.16
C GLU A 236 -33.32 -29.37 7.36
N GLN A 237 -33.38 -29.00 6.08
CA GLN A 237 -32.19 -28.80 5.25
C GLN A 237 -31.40 -27.57 5.71
N PHE A 238 -32.09 -26.50 6.08
CA PHE A 238 -31.44 -25.30 6.61
C PHE A 238 -30.81 -25.55 7.98
N GLU A 239 -31.51 -26.27 8.86
CA GLU A 239 -30.97 -26.66 10.17
C GLU A 239 -29.72 -27.55 10.05
N LEU A 240 -29.66 -28.43 9.05
CA LEU A 240 -28.45 -29.22 8.77
C LEU A 240 -27.26 -28.34 8.37
N ILE A 241 -27.49 -27.29 7.57
CA ILE A 241 -26.45 -26.32 7.20
C ILE A 241 -25.98 -25.55 8.44
N LEU A 242 -26.90 -25.08 9.29
CA LEU A 242 -26.54 -24.39 10.53
C LEU A 242 -25.66 -25.28 11.43
N LYS A 243 -26.04 -26.55 11.58
CA LYS A 243 -25.27 -27.54 12.35
C LYS A 243 -23.88 -27.81 11.76
N GLU A 244 -23.75 -27.85 10.44
CA GLU A 244 -22.44 -27.97 9.78
C GLU A 244 -21.52 -26.80 10.14
N LEU A 245 -22.09 -25.58 10.18
CA LEU A 245 -21.37 -24.34 10.47
C LEU A 245 -20.98 -24.20 11.96
N GLU A 246 -21.58 -24.94 12.89
CA GLU A 246 -21.21 -24.87 14.33
C GLU A 246 -19.74 -25.19 14.57
N SER A 247 -19.18 -26.14 13.81
CA SER A 247 -17.78 -26.57 13.95
C SER A 247 -16.76 -25.49 13.53
N ASN A 248 -17.19 -24.58 12.68
CA ASN A 248 -16.39 -23.49 12.14
C ASN A 248 -17.35 -22.36 11.77
N PRO A 249 -17.76 -21.48 12.70
CA PRO A 249 -18.79 -20.47 12.43
C PRO A 249 -18.28 -19.40 11.46
N PRO A 250 -19.08 -18.95 10.47
CA PRO A 250 -18.69 -17.86 9.59
C PRO A 250 -18.75 -16.51 10.33
N ASP A 251 -18.07 -15.51 9.79
CA ASP A 251 -18.20 -14.13 10.30
C ASP A 251 -19.53 -13.51 9.88
N LEU A 252 -20.08 -13.97 8.75
CA LEU A 252 -21.35 -13.52 8.22
C LEU A 252 -22.06 -14.66 7.51
N LEU A 253 -23.29 -14.93 7.91
CA LEU A 253 -24.23 -15.79 7.19
C LEU A 253 -25.24 -14.90 6.47
N ILE A 254 -25.40 -15.09 5.15
CA ILE A 254 -26.36 -14.37 4.32
C ILE A 254 -27.37 -15.38 3.77
N THR A 255 -28.65 -15.14 4.01
CA THR A 255 -29.75 -15.85 3.32
C THR A 255 -30.37 -14.95 2.26
N THR A 256 -30.89 -15.52 1.18
CA THR A 256 -31.48 -14.74 0.06
C THR A 256 -32.96 -15.07 -0.18
N GLY A 257 -33.74 -15.26 0.88
CA GLY A 257 -35.17 -15.57 0.85
C GLY A 257 -35.67 -16.05 2.23
N ALA A 258 -36.93 -16.49 2.31
CA ALA A 258 -37.55 -17.14 3.49
C ALA A 258 -37.42 -16.36 4.82
N VAL A 259 -37.37 -15.02 4.75
CA VAL A 259 -37.24 -14.07 5.87
C VAL A 259 -38.46 -13.16 6.07
N SER A 260 -39.61 -13.50 5.47
CA SER A 260 -40.87 -12.76 5.57
C SER A 260 -41.70 -13.17 6.81
N MET A 261 -42.98 -12.81 6.84
CA MET A 261 -43.97 -13.13 7.89
C MET A 261 -45.07 -14.12 7.42
N GLY A 262 -44.84 -14.81 6.30
CA GLY A 262 -45.71 -15.80 5.68
C GLY A 262 -45.49 -17.23 6.17
N LYS A 263 -46.23 -18.17 5.56
CA LYS A 263 -46.27 -19.59 5.96
C LYS A 263 -45.02 -20.39 5.62
N ALA A 264 -44.13 -19.85 4.79
CA ALA A 264 -42.90 -20.50 4.32
C ALA A 264 -41.64 -19.92 4.98
N ASP A 265 -41.78 -19.09 6.02
CA ASP A 265 -40.64 -18.43 6.67
C ASP A 265 -40.09 -19.27 7.82
N PHE A 266 -39.08 -20.07 7.50
CA PHE A 266 -38.42 -20.97 8.44
C PHE A 266 -37.04 -20.46 8.90
N VAL A 267 -36.44 -19.49 8.19
CA VAL A 267 -35.07 -19.03 8.51
C VAL A 267 -34.99 -18.47 9.93
N ARG A 268 -35.92 -17.57 10.30
CA ARG A 268 -35.91 -16.96 11.63
C ARG A 268 -36.13 -17.99 12.75
N PRO A 269 -37.17 -18.85 12.71
CA PRO A 269 -37.33 -19.91 13.71
C PRO A 269 -36.13 -20.85 13.81
N SER A 270 -35.52 -21.23 12.68
CA SER A 270 -34.33 -22.10 12.68
C SER A 270 -33.10 -21.41 13.28
N LEU A 271 -32.91 -20.10 13.04
CA LEU A 271 -31.86 -19.32 13.70
C LEU A 271 -32.11 -19.20 15.20
N GLU A 272 -33.33 -18.83 15.63
CA GLU A 272 -33.70 -18.75 17.06
C GLU A 272 -33.49 -20.07 17.81
N LYS A 273 -33.65 -21.21 17.11
CA LYS A 273 -33.36 -22.55 17.65
C LYS A 273 -31.86 -22.85 17.75
N ALA A 274 -31.06 -22.32 16.83
CA ALA A 274 -29.61 -22.52 16.78
C ALA A 274 -28.83 -21.61 17.75
N GLY A 275 -29.42 -20.47 18.15
CA GLY A 275 -28.84 -19.50 19.08
C GLY A 275 -28.46 -18.20 18.38
#